data_AF-A0A8X7BNS8-F1
#
_entry.id   AF-A0A8X7BNS8-F1
#
_cell.length_a   1.000
_cell.length_b   1.000
_cell.length_c   1.000
_cell.angle_alpha   90.00
_cell.angle_beta   90.00
_cell.angle_gamma   90.00
#
_symmetry.space_group_name_H-M   'P 1'
#
loop_
_entity.id
_entity.type
_entity.pdbx_description
1 polymer ?
#
loop_
_entity_poly.entity_id
_entity_poly.type
_entity_poly.pdbx_seq_one_letter_code
_entity_poly.pdbx_strand_id
1 'polypeptide(L)'
;MNAEAARRLSGIAHFTNFIAARQHWTKSHSIRAAIISHVLDVCGLKQLQDVFADLEPNRIKIYGKQIADFIEIFEKNINPVDENLDKDSLYNIATAKPVPENVANFWLNIEKNGEDLRKQFITECAED
;
A
#
# COMPACT_ATOMS: atom_id res chain seq x y z
N MET A 1 -41.02 -1.64 -1.08
CA MET A 1 -40.22 -0.91 -2.10
C MET A 1 -39.79 0.38 -1.43
N ASN A 2 -38.79 0.28 -0.53
CA ASN A 2 -38.66 1.23 0.58
C ASN A 2 -37.56 2.25 0.30
N ALA A 3 -37.92 3.52 0.53
CA ALA A 3 -37.23 4.77 0.21
C ALA A 3 -35.81 4.95 0.81
N GLU A 4 -35.24 3.91 1.42
CA GLU A 4 -33.85 3.89 1.90
C GLU A 4 -32.85 3.47 0.83
N ALA A 5 -33.30 2.99 -0.34
CA ALA A 5 -32.40 2.61 -1.43
C ALA A 5 -31.67 3.80 -2.07
N ALA A 6 -32.16 5.04 -1.88
CA ALA A 6 -31.60 6.26 -2.48
C ALA A 6 -30.44 6.89 -1.67
N ARG A 7 -30.18 6.44 -0.43
CA ARG A 7 -29.06 6.92 0.42
C ARG A 7 -27.86 5.98 0.44
N ARG A 8 -27.95 4.83 -0.24
CA ARG A 8 -26.95 3.77 -0.20
C ARG A 8 -25.76 4.13 -1.05
N LEU A 9 -24.56 4.16 -0.44
CA LEU A 9 -23.29 4.08 -1.17
C LEU A 9 -23.46 3.07 -2.32
N SER A 10 -23.43 3.53 -3.57
CA SER A 10 -23.50 2.64 -4.72
C SER A 10 -22.10 2.44 -5.26
N GLY A 11 -21.77 1.19 -5.63
CA GLY A 11 -20.51 0.84 -6.28
C GLY A 11 -19.52 0.07 -5.39
N ILE A 12 -18.25 0.06 -5.81
CA ILE A 12 -17.15 -0.70 -5.19
C ILE A 12 -17.01 -0.38 -3.69
N ALA A 13 -17.32 0.84 -3.26
CA ALA A 13 -17.24 1.27 -1.86
C ALA A 13 -18.23 0.56 -0.91
N HIS A 14 -19.41 0.14 -1.39
CA HIS A 14 -20.37 -0.63 -0.57
C HIS A 14 -20.02 -2.12 -0.55
N PHE A 15 -19.31 -2.57 -1.58
CA PHE A 15 -18.81 -3.92 -1.70
C PHE A 15 -17.65 -4.20 -0.73
N THR A 16 -16.71 -3.25 -0.59
CA THR A 16 -15.56 -3.38 0.31
C THR A 16 -15.93 -3.27 1.79
N ASN A 17 -16.94 -2.46 2.12
CA ASN A 17 -17.31 -2.13 3.49
C ASN A 17 -18.38 -3.05 4.11
N PHE A 18 -19.02 -3.95 3.35
CA PHE A 18 -20.07 -4.83 3.86
C PHE A 18 -19.69 -6.32 3.76
N ILE A 19 -19.52 -6.97 4.91
CA ILE A 19 -19.06 -8.37 5.00
C ILE A 19 -19.96 -9.32 4.20
N ALA A 20 -21.29 -9.18 4.28
CA ALA A 20 -22.19 -10.10 3.57
C ALA A 20 -22.17 -9.90 2.05
N ALA A 21 -21.90 -8.68 1.55
CA ALA A 21 -21.70 -8.44 0.11
C ALA A 21 -20.40 -9.12 -0.39
N ARG A 22 -19.31 -9.02 0.39
CA ARG A 22 -18.06 -9.74 0.10
C ARG A 22 -18.29 -11.25 0.07
N GLN A 23 -18.95 -11.81 1.08
CA GLN A 23 -19.24 -13.24 1.14
C GLN A 23 -20.11 -13.72 -0.02
N HIS A 24 -21.17 -12.98 -0.36
CA HIS A 24 -22.05 -13.31 -1.48
C HIS A 24 -21.28 -13.34 -2.81
N TRP A 25 -20.41 -12.36 -3.04
CA TRP A 25 -19.60 -12.33 -4.25
C TRP A 25 -18.50 -13.36 -4.26
N THR A 26 -17.81 -13.65 -3.16
CA THR A 26 -16.82 -14.73 -3.12
C THR A 26 -17.47 -16.06 -3.50
N LYS A 27 -18.65 -16.37 -2.93
CA LYS A 27 -19.43 -17.57 -3.27
C LYS A 27 -19.89 -17.58 -4.72
N SER A 28 -20.42 -16.46 -5.22
CA SER A 28 -20.91 -16.37 -6.61
C SER A 28 -19.77 -16.39 -7.63
N HIS A 29 -18.65 -15.74 -7.32
CA HIS A 29 -17.46 -15.68 -8.15
C HIS A 29 -16.82 -17.05 -8.30
N SER A 30 -16.64 -17.80 -7.20
CA SER A 30 -16.05 -19.13 -7.25
C SER A 30 -16.89 -20.11 -8.08
N ILE A 31 -18.22 -20.08 -7.92
CA ILE A 31 -19.13 -20.93 -8.70
C ILE A 31 -19.07 -20.56 -10.19
N ARG A 32 -19.11 -19.26 -10.53
CA ARG A 32 -19.00 -18.82 -11.93
C ARG A 32 -17.66 -19.20 -12.55
N ALA A 33 -16.56 -19.00 -11.82
CA ALA A 33 -15.23 -19.38 -12.27
C ALA A 33 -15.14 -20.90 -12.55
N ALA A 34 -15.73 -21.73 -11.69
CA ALA A 34 -15.78 -23.17 -11.88
C ALA A 34 -16.58 -23.58 -13.13
N ILE A 35 -17.78 -23.00 -13.31
CA ILE A 35 -18.61 -23.28 -14.49
C ILE A 35 -17.90 -22.86 -15.77
N ILE A 36 -17.33 -21.65 -15.81
CA ILE A 36 -16.60 -21.15 -16.97
C ILE A 36 -15.39 -22.05 -17.28
N SER A 37 -14.60 -22.41 -16.25
CA SER A 37 -13.46 -23.30 -16.41
C SER A 37 -13.87 -24.66 -16.97
N HIS A 38 -14.96 -25.24 -16.48
CA HIS A 38 -15.49 -26.51 -16.97
C HIS A 38 -15.97 -26.41 -18.43
N VAL A 39 -16.72 -25.36 -18.78
CA VAL A 39 -17.19 -25.14 -20.16
C VAL A 39 -16.02 -24.96 -21.11
N LEU A 40 -15.01 -24.17 -20.74
CA LEU A 40 -13.80 -24.00 -21.53
C LEU A 40 -13.06 -25.34 -21.74
N ASP A 41 -13.04 -26.21 -20.74
CA ASP A 41 -12.46 -27.56 -20.83
C ASP A 41 -13.22 -28.43 -21.83
N VAL A 42 -14.54 -28.53 -21.68
CA VAL A 42 -15.41 -29.34 -22.54
C VAL A 42 -15.40 -28.84 -23.98
N CYS A 43 -15.29 -27.53 -24.21
CA CYS A 43 -15.17 -26.95 -25.55
C CYS A 43 -13.75 -27.04 -26.13
N GLY A 44 -12.77 -27.60 -25.41
CA GLY A 44 -11.37 -27.67 -25.86
C GLY A 44 -10.67 -26.30 -25.95
N LEU A 45 -11.23 -25.28 -25.29
CA LEU A 45 -10.72 -23.90 -25.26
C LEU A 45 -9.83 -23.63 -24.04
N LYS A 46 -9.73 -24.60 -23.12
CA LYS A 46 -8.87 -24.50 -21.95
C LYS A 46 -7.41 -24.63 -22.39
N GLN A 47 -6.70 -23.51 -22.38
CA GLN A 47 -5.24 -23.55 -22.49
C GLN A 47 -4.68 -24.32 -21.30
N LEU A 48 -3.86 -25.32 -21.59
CA LEU A 48 -3.01 -25.92 -20.57
C LEU A 48 -2.10 -24.82 -20.03
N GLN A 49 -1.97 -24.76 -18.71
CA GLN A 49 -1.07 -23.82 -18.08
C GLN A 49 0.34 -24.12 -18.60
N ASP A 50 0.94 -23.14 -19.27
CA ASP A 50 2.30 -23.28 -19.78
C ASP A 50 3.27 -23.21 -18.60
N VAL A 51 3.66 -24.37 -18.10
CA VAL A 51 4.59 -24.53 -16.98
C VAL A 51 6.00 -24.05 -17.37
N PHE A 52 6.27 -23.87 -18.67
CA PHE A 52 7.54 -23.35 -19.19
C PHE A 52 7.49 -21.84 -19.46
N ALA A 53 6.35 -21.17 -19.28
CA ALA A 53 6.24 -19.73 -19.50
C ALA A 53 7.24 -18.94 -18.63
N ASP A 54 7.50 -19.38 -17.41
CA ASP A 54 8.49 -18.75 -16.53
C ASP A 54 9.95 -18.99 -16.96
N LEU A 55 10.18 -20.00 -17.81
CA LEU A 55 11.48 -20.31 -18.40
C LEU A 55 11.76 -19.55 -19.70
N GLU A 56 10.82 -18.71 -20.16
CA GLU A 56 11.06 -17.84 -21.30
C GLU A 56 12.25 -16.91 -21.03
N PRO A 57 13.20 -16.76 -21.99
CA PRO A 57 14.40 -15.94 -21.77
C PRO A 57 14.09 -14.50 -21.33
N ASN A 58 13.00 -13.94 -21.85
CA ASN A 58 12.57 -12.59 -21.48
C ASN A 58 12.07 -12.53 -20.02
N ARG A 59 11.32 -13.54 -19.56
CA ARG A 59 10.84 -13.66 -18.17
C ARG A 59 12.00 -13.83 -17.21
N ILE A 60 12.93 -14.72 -17.52
CA ILE A 60 14.16 -14.91 -16.73
C ILE A 60 14.93 -13.60 -16.59
N LYS A 61 15.08 -12.82 -17.67
CA LYS A 61 15.75 -11.51 -17.62
C LYS A 61 15.01 -10.52 -16.74
N ILE A 62 13.68 -10.47 -16.82
CA ILE A 62 12.85 -9.59 -15.97
C ILE A 62 12.99 -9.99 -14.50
N TYR A 63 12.84 -11.28 -14.19
CA TYR A 63 12.97 -11.78 -12.82
C TYR A 63 14.38 -11.55 -12.27
N GLY A 64 15.42 -11.77 -13.08
CA GLY A 64 16.80 -11.48 -12.70
C GLY A 64 17.02 -10.02 -12.35
N LYS A 65 16.45 -9.09 -13.15
CA LYS A 65 16.48 -7.66 -12.84
C LYS A 65 15.74 -7.34 -11.54
N GLN A 66 14.53 -7.87 -11.36
CA GLN A 66 13.73 -7.62 -10.16
C GLN A 66 14.42 -8.11 -8.89
N ILE A 67 15.08 -9.27 -8.95
CA ILE A 67 15.86 -9.79 -7.83
C ILE A 67 17.06 -8.88 -7.55
N ALA A 68 17.76 -8.43 -8.58
CA ALA A 68 18.88 -7.50 -8.41
C ALA A 68 18.43 -6.18 -7.77
N ASP A 69 17.34 -5.59 -8.27
CA ASP A 69 16.74 -4.37 -7.73
C ASP A 69 16.31 -4.58 -6.26
N PHE A 70 15.76 -5.76 -5.95
CA PHE A 70 15.36 -6.12 -4.58
C PHE A 70 16.58 -6.21 -3.64
N ILE A 71 17.64 -6.90 -4.05
CA ILE A 71 18.89 -7.00 -3.27
C ILE A 71 19.49 -5.61 -3.05
N GLU A 72 19.53 -4.78 -4.09
CA GLU A 72 20.04 -3.41 -4.00
C GLU A 72 19.25 -2.56 -3.00
N ILE A 73 17.92 -2.73 -2.92
CA ILE A 73 17.08 -2.07 -1.92
C ILE A 73 17.46 -2.50 -0.51
N PHE A 74 17.73 -3.78 -0.27
CA PHE A 74 18.16 -4.26 1.04
C PHE A 74 19.56 -3.76 1.42
N GLU A 75 20.49 -3.71 0.47
CA GLU A 75 21.85 -3.21 0.73
C GLU A 75 21.88 -1.69 0.99
N LYS A 76 20.99 -0.93 0.35
CA LYS A 76 20.93 0.54 0.49
C LYS A 76 20.16 1.03 1.70
N ASN A 77 19.33 0.19 2.31
CA ASN A 77 18.50 0.58 3.46
C ASN A 77 19.02 -0.12 4.72
N ILE A 78 19.07 0.61 5.82
CA ILE A 78 19.51 0.06 7.11
C ILE A 78 18.31 -0.62 7.79
N ASN A 79 18.51 -1.47 8.80
CA ASN A 79 17.40 -1.89 9.64
C ASN A 79 17.07 -0.73 10.60
N PRO A 80 15.89 -0.10 10.56
CA PRO A 80 15.58 1.09 11.37
C PRO A 80 15.45 0.80 12.88
N VAL A 81 15.55 -0.47 13.28
CA VAL A 81 15.46 -0.94 14.67
C VAL A 81 16.75 -1.66 15.11
N ASP A 82 17.84 -1.50 14.36
CA ASP A 82 19.15 -2.02 14.76
C ASP A 82 19.63 -1.36 16.08
N GLU A 83 20.16 -2.17 17.00
CA GLU A 83 20.69 -1.67 18.27
C GLU A 83 21.96 -0.81 18.10
N ASN A 84 22.65 -0.97 16.96
CA ASN A 84 23.87 -0.22 16.62
C ASN A 84 23.60 1.08 15.86
N LEU A 85 22.33 1.47 15.68
CA LEU A 85 21.99 2.76 15.08
C LEU A 85 22.40 3.92 15.98
N ASP A 86 22.79 5.01 15.34
CA ASP A 86 22.99 6.29 16.02
C ASP A 86 21.69 6.73 16.67
N LYS A 87 21.69 6.85 18.01
CA LYS A 87 20.49 7.18 18.79
C LYS A 87 20.13 8.66 18.70
N ASP A 88 21.05 9.49 18.25
CA ASP A 88 20.86 10.94 18.16
C ASP A 88 20.25 11.36 16.80
N SER A 89 20.23 10.45 15.83
CA SER A 89 19.70 10.68 14.48
C SER A 89 18.27 10.18 14.33
N LEU A 90 17.44 10.96 13.63
CA LEU A 90 16.05 10.59 13.32
C LEU A 90 16.02 9.81 12.00
N TYR A 91 15.40 8.62 12.00
CA TYR A 91 15.31 7.75 10.82
C TYR A 91 13.87 7.59 10.34
N ASN A 92 13.70 7.46 9.03
CA ASN A 92 12.41 7.14 8.43
C ASN A 92 12.11 5.64 8.57
N ILE A 93 10.97 5.26 9.15
CA ILE A 93 10.64 3.83 9.39
C ILE A 93 10.43 3.04 8.08
N ALA A 94 9.93 3.68 7.02
CA ALA A 94 9.63 3.01 5.76
C ALA A 94 10.87 2.79 4.88
N THR A 95 11.86 3.68 4.96
CA THR A 95 13.07 3.63 4.12
C THR A 95 14.33 3.34 4.92
N ALA A 96 14.27 3.47 6.24
CA ALA A 96 15.39 3.35 7.18
C ALA A 96 16.58 4.24 6.85
N LYS A 97 16.32 5.35 6.15
CA LYS A 97 17.31 6.38 5.85
C LYS A 97 17.25 7.49 6.90
N PRO A 98 18.40 8.11 7.20
CA PRO A 98 18.43 9.28 8.08
C PRO A 98 17.61 10.40 7.46
N VAL A 99 16.85 11.09 8.30
CA VAL A 99 16.02 12.22 7.92
C VAL A 99 16.90 13.45 7.71
N PRO A 100 16.66 14.26 6.65
CA PRO A 100 17.38 15.52 6.45
C PRO A 100 17.31 16.41 7.70
N GLU A 101 18.41 17.10 8.01
CA GLU A 101 18.58 17.87 9.24
C GLU A 101 17.46 18.92 9.46
N ASN A 102 17.01 19.58 8.39
CA ASN A 102 15.89 20.53 8.46
C ASN A 102 14.58 19.87 8.92
N VAL A 103 14.30 18.66 8.45
CA VAL A 103 13.10 17.89 8.80
C VAL A 103 13.25 17.33 10.21
N ALA A 104 14.43 16.81 10.56
CA ALA A 104 14.72 16.34 11.92
C ALA A 104 14.54 17.47 12.95
N ASN A 105 15.13 18.64 12.71
CA ASN A 105 15.00 19.82 13.57
C ASN A 105 13.56 20.30 13.69
N PHE A 106 12.77 20.23 12.61
CA PHE A 106 11.36 20.56 12.64
C PHE A 106 10.57 19.62 13.56
N TRP A 107 10.72 18.30 13.39
CA TRP A 107 9.99 17.31 14.20
C TRP A 107 10.42 17.31 15.66
N LEU A 108 11.72 17.44 15.93
CA LEU A 108 12.27 17.46 17.29
C LEU A 108 11.80 18.70 18.08
N ASN A 109 11.53 19.83 17.41
CA ASN A 109 11.11 21.08 18.05
C ASN A 109 9.64 21.43 17.80
N ILE A 110 8.81 20.48 17.38
CA ILE A 110 7.46 20.79 16.87
C ILE A 110 6.55 21.44 17.92
N GLU A 111 6.68 21.04 19.19
CA GLU A 111 5.90 21.63 20.29
C GLU A 111 6.30 23.10 20.52
N LYS A 112 7.61 23.38 20.54
CA LYS A 112 8.13 24.73 20.72
C LYS A 112 7.74 25.63 19.54
N ASN A 113 7.92 25.13 18.31
CA ASN A 113 7.54 25.83 17.10
C ASN A 113 6.02 26.12 17.08
N GLY A 114 5.20 25.16 17.52
CA GLY A 114 3.75 25.33 17.63
C GLY A 114 3.36 26.39 18.67
N GLU A 115 4.03 26.41 19.82
CA GLU A 115 3.80 27.41 20.85
C GLU A 115 4.20 28.82 20.41
N ASP A 116 5.33 28.95 19.70
CA ASP A 116 5.79 30.23 19.16
C ASP A 116 4.82 30.75 18.09
N LEU A 117 4.39 29.89 17.16
CA LEU A 117 3.36 30.23 16.17
C LEU A 117 2.03 30.62 16.82
N ARG A 118 1.63 29.92 17.89
CA ARG A 118 0.41 30.26 18.64
C ARG A 118 0.51 31.65 19.27
N LYS A 119 1.63 31.96 19.94
CA LYS A 119 1.86 33.28 20.54
C LYS A 119 1.87 34.36 19.48
N GLN A 120 2.54 34.12 18.37
CA GLN A 120 2.62 35.06 17.26
C GLN A 120 1.23 35.37 16.70
N PHE A 121 0.41 34.36 16.44
CA PHE A 121 -0.97 34.52 16.01
C PHE A 121 -1.83 35.34 17.00
N ILE A 122 -1.73 35.03 18.30
CA ILE A 122 -2.47 35.77 19.34
C ILE A 122 -2.04 37.23 19.39
N THR A 123 -0.74 37.51 19.23
CA THR A 123 -0.20 38.87 19.27
C THR A 123 -0.63 39.67 18.04
N GLU A 124 -0.52 39.08 16.85
CA GLU A 124 -0.95 39.70 15.59
C GLU A 124 -2.47 39.99 15.59
N CYS A 125 -3.30 39.08 16.09
CA CYS A 125 -4.75 39.31 16.23
C CYS A 125 -5.15 40.29 17.34
N ALA A 126 -4.25 40.61 18.28
CA ALA A 126 -4.53 41.59 19.34
C ALA A 126 -4.13 43.03 18.95
N GLU A 127 -3.33 43.18 17.89
CA GLU A 127 -2.91 44.46 17.34
C GLU A 127 -3.83 44.98 16.21
N ASP A 128 -4.69 44.13 15.65
CA ASP A 128 -5.82 44.46 14.74
C ASP A 128 -7.08 44.92 15.51
#